data_AF-A0A1Q1FM80-F1
#
_entry.id   AF-A0A1Q1FM80-F1
#
_cell.length_a   1.000
_cell.length_b   1.000
_cell.length_c   1.000
_cell.angle_alpha   90.00
_cell.angle_beta   90.00
_cell.angle_gamma   90.00
#
_symmetry.space_group_name_H-M   'P 1'
#
loop_
_entity.id
_entity.type
_entity.pdbx_description
1 polymer ?
#
loop_
_entity_poly.entity_id
_entity_poly.type
_entity_poly.pdbx_seq_one_letter_code
_entity_poly.pdbx_strand_id
1 'polypeptide(L)' 'MLGVSKSAASGSEVPETTVRNRSQYADTLHRPDPDRDEPRPACWEQNREGEFTTVPTVAYRPHYEFCGNPECFGGERHV' A
#
# COMPACT_ATOMS: atom_id res chain seq x y z
N MET A 1 20.22 22.38 -10.67
CA MET A 1 19.36 21.32 -11.22
C MET A 1 19.52 20.12 -10.30
N LEU A 2 18.61 19.94 -9.33
CA LEU A 2 18.66 18.82 -8.39
C LEU A 2 17.84 17.68 -8.98
N GLY A 3 18.51 16.76 -9.69
CA GLY A 3 17.91 15.48 -10.07
C GLY A 3 17.89 14.60 -8.83
N VAL A 4 16.76 14.55 -8.14
CA VAL A 4 16.55 13.48 -7.15
C VAL A 4 16.18 12.23 -7.93
N SER A 5 17.15 11.33 -8.06
CA SER A 5 16.88 9.97 -8.51
C SER A 5 16.00 9.33 -7.44
N LYS A 6 14.69 9.20 -7.72
CA LYS A 6 13.78 8.34 -6.96
C LYS A 6 14.22 6.91 -7.24
N SER A 7 15.24 6.46 -6.51
CA SER A 7 15.71 5.08 -6.53
C SER A 7 14.54 4.21 -6.12
N ALA A 8 13.96 3.53 -7.12
CA ALA A 8 13.02 2.45 -6.90
C ALA A 8 13.68 1.46 -5.94
N ALA A 9 13.14 1.40 -4.72
CA ALA A 9 13.51 0.42 -3.72
C ALA A 9 13.04 -0.96 -4.21
N SER A 10 13.81 -1.56 -5.11
CA SER A 10 13.69 -2.96 -5.53
C SER A 10 14.28 -3.89 -4.45
N GLY A 11 13.78 -3.71 -3.22
CA GLY A 11 14.08 -4.47 -2.02
C GLY A 11 12.97 -4.15 -1.03
N SER A 12 11.76 -4.64 -1.32
CA SER A 12 10.54 -4.24 -0.60
C SER A 12 10.49 -4.89 0.77
N GLU A 13 11.12 -4.22 1.74
CA GLU A 13 10.74 -4.39 3.13
C GLU A 13 9.25 -4.01 3.25
N VAL A 14 8.45 -4.96 3.73
CA VAL A 14 7.04 -4.71 4.05
C VAL A 14 7.00 -3.61 5.13
N PRO A 15 6.32 -2.48 4.89
CA PRO A 15 6.30 -1.38 5.84
C PRO A 15 5.54 -1.78 7.11
N GLU A 16 5.95 -1.21 8.24
CA GLU A 16 5.28 -1.44 9.55
C GLU A 16 3.80 -1.04 9.52
N THR A 17 3.47 -0.06 8.69
CA THR A 17 2.09 0.43 8.45
C THR A 17 1.68 0.32 6.99
N THR A 18 0.43 -0.03 6.77
CA THR A 18 -0.23 -0.16 5.46
C THR A 18 -1.50 0.69 5.42
N VAL A 19 -2.03 0.91 4.22
CA VAL A 19 -3.31 1.60 4.03
C VAL A 19 -4.37 0.59 3.61
N ARG A 20 -5.56 0.65 4.19
CA ARG A 20 -6.73 -0.12 3.74
C ARG A 20 -7.89 0.79 3.40
N ASN A 21 -8.76 0.35 2.51
CA ASN A 21 -10.06 0.97 2.31
C ASN A 21 -10.95 0.67 3.55
N ARG A 22 -11.74 1.65 4.02
CA ARG A 22 -12.64 1.52 5.16
C ARG A 22 -13.94 0.78 4.84
N SER A 23 -14.19 0.47 3.58
CA SER A 23 -15.31 -0.36 3.14
C SER A 23 -15.31 -1.70 3.87
N GLN A 24 -16.51 -2.17 4.23
CA GLN A 24 -16.71 -3.48 4.85
C GLN A 24 -16.33 -4.66 3.93
N TYR A 25 -16.23 -4.40 2.61
CA TYR A 25 -15.83 -5.40 1.61
C TYR A 25 -14.34 -5.34 1.28
N ALA A 26 -13.59 -4.43 1.89
CA ALA A 26 -12.16 -4.35 1.66
C ALA A 26 -11.45 -5.49 2.41
N ASP A 27 -10.61 -6.22 1.68
CA ASP A 27 -9.79 -7.35 2.14
C ASP A 27 -8.30 -7.16 1.81
N THR A 28 -7.95 -6.00 1.26
CA THR A 28 -6.62 -5.73 0.70
C THR A 28 -5.88 -4.64 1.49
N LEU A 29 -4.60 -4.88 1.76
CA LEU A 29 -3.64 -3.90 2.27
C LEU A 29 -2.80 -3.33 1.14
N HIS A 30 -2.73 -2.01 1.08
CA HIS A 30 -1.96 -1.27 0.10
C HIS A 30 -0.72 -0.66 0.73
N ARG A 31 0.31 -0.46 -0.10
CA ARG A 31 1.46 0.35 0.29
C ARG A 31 1.01 1.82 0.41
N PRO A 32 1.35 2.52 1.50
CA PRO A 32 1.09 3.95 1.61
C PRO A 32 1.81 4.73 0.50
N ASP A 33 1.16 5.74 -0.08
CA ASP A 33 1.79 6.71 -0.98
C ASP A 33 2.73 7.62 -0.16
N PRO A 34 4.06 7.57 -0.36
CA PRO A 34 5.00 8.38 0.40
C PRO A 34 4.94 9.87 0.07
N ASP A 35 4.32 10.25 -1.05
CA ASP A 35 4.21 11.64 -1.49
C ASP A 35 2.90 12.30 -1.00
N ARG A 36 2.14 11.62 -0.12
CA ARG A 36 0.85 12.08 0.41
C ARG A 36 0.83 12.03 1.93
N ASP A 37 0.38 13.13 2.54
CA ASP A 37 0.14 13.20 3.98
C ASP A 37 -1.16 12.47 4.40
N GLU A 38 -2.10 12.32 3.47
CA GLU A 38 -3.35 11.60 3.69
C GLU A 38 -3.17 10.10 3.46
N PRO A 39 -3.89 9.23 4.21
CA PRO A 39 -3.82 7.78 4.03
C PRO A 39 -4.35 7.42 2.64
N ARG A 40 -3.46 7.28 1.66
CA ARG A 40 -3.78 6.87 0.29
C ARG A 40 -2.85 5.75 -0.15
N PRO A 41 -3.34 4.80 -0.96
CA PRO A 41 -2.48 3.77 -1.53
C PRO A 41 -1.57 4.38 -2.60
N ALA A 42 -0.38 3.80 -2.80
CA ALA A 42 0.55 4.21 -3.85
C ALA A 42 0.13 3.76 -5.27
N CYS A 43 -0.87 2.89 -5.38
CA CYS A 43 -1.40 2.39 -6.64
C CYS A 43 -2.64 3.16 -7.10
N TRP A 44 -3.06 2.91 -8.35
CA TRP A 44 -4.22 3.54 -8.99
C TRP A 44 -5.53 3.47 -8.18
N GLU A 45 -5.66 2.56 -7.22
CA GLU A 45 -6.82 2.47 -6.34
C GLU A 45 -7.02 3.71 -5.46
N GLN A 46 -6.02 4.59 -5.33
CA GLN A 46 -6.19 5.90 -4.69
C GLN A 46 -7.27 6.75 -5.36
N ASN A 47 -7.54 6.50 -6.65
CA ASN A 47 -8.54 7.20 -7.44
C ASN A 47 -9.95 6.62 -7.25
N ARG A 48 -10.10 5.48 -6.56
CA ARG A 48 -11.42 4.95 -6.25
C ARG A 48 -12.09 5.80 -5.17
N GLU A 49 -13.41 5.93 -5.32
CA GLU A 49 -14.25 6.51 -4.29
C GLU A 49 -14.22 5.64 -3.03
N GLY A 50 -13.93 6.27 -1.90
CA GLY A 50 -13.83 5.57 -0.63
C GLY A 50 -12.90 6.29 0.34
N GLU A 51 -13.12 6.04 1.62
CA GLU A 51 -12.21 6.46 2.66
C GLU A 51 -11.15 5.39 2.89
N PHE A 52 -9.94 5.86 3.14
CA PHE A 52 -8.78 5.01 3.42
C PHE A 52 -8.25 5.34 4.82
N THR A 53 -7.59 4.37 5.44
CA THR A 53 -7.00 4.54 6.76
C THR A 53 -5.68 3.79 6.87
N THR A 54 -4.74 4.37 7.60
CA THR A 54 -3.49 3.71 7.96
C THR A 54 -3.75 2.70 9.07
N VAL A 55 -3.16 1.51 8.94
CA VAL A 55 -3.28 0.41 9.90
C VAL A 55 -1.91 -0.28 10.11
N PRO A 56 -1.66 -0.88 11.28
CA PRO A 56 -0.45 -1.67 11.51
C PRO A 56 -0.46 -2.94 10.65
N THR A 57 0.57 -3.14 9.84
CA THR A 57 0.61 -4.26 8.88
C THR A 57 0.54 -5.61 9.59
N VAL A 58 1.34 -5.81 10.63
CA VAL A 58 1.39 -7.09 11.38
C VAL A 58 0.05 -7.50 12.00
N ALA A 59 -0.78 -6.53 12.40
CA ALA A 59 -2.06 -6.80 13.03
C ALA A 59 -3.14 -7.19 12.00
N TYR A 60 -3.06 -6.65 10.78
CA TYR A 60 -4.06 -6.87 9.74
C TYR A 60 -3.70 -7.99 8.77
N ARG A 61 -2.42 -8.32 8.64
CA ARG A 61 -1.94 -9.35 7.71
C ARG A 61 -2.61 -10.73 7.80
N PRO A 62 -3.00 -11.24 8.99
CA PRO A 62 -3.70 -12.52 9.08
C PRO A 62 -5.10 -12.53 8.44
N HIS A 63 -5.71 -11.35 8.22
CA HIS A 63 -7.06 -11.20 7.71
C HIS A 63 -7.14 -10.50 6.35
N TYR A 64 -6.02 -9.96 5.88
CA TYR A 64 -5.96 -9.13 4.67
C TYR A 64 -4.80 -9.54 3.77
N GLU A 65 -5.09 -9.56 2.48
CA GLU A 65 -4.14 -9.85 1.40
C GLU A 65 -3.34 -8.59 1.06
N PHE A 66 -2.10 -8.75 0.59
CA PHE A 66 -1.38 -7.60 0.03
C PHE A 66 -1.88 -7.27 -1.37
N CYS A 67 -1.97 -5.99 -1.67
CA CYS A 67 -2.35 -5.50 -2.97
C CYS A 67 -1.41 -6.04 -4.07
N GLY A 68 -2.03 -6.67 -5.07
CA GLY A 68 -1.33 -7.29 -6.20
C GLY A 68 -0.66 -6.32 -7.17
N ASN A 69 -0.92 -5.02 -7.05
CA ASN A 69 -0.37 -4.02 -7.97
C ASN A 69 1.14 -3.82 -7.75
N PRO A 70 1.95 -3.71 -8.82
CA PRO A 70 3.40 -3.55 -8.74
C PRO A 70 3.85 -2.30 -7.98
N GLU A 71 3.06 -1.23 -8.00
CA GLU A 71 3.31 0.00 -7.23
C GLU A 71 3.13 -0.19 -5.72
N CYS A 72 2.39 -1.25 -5.32
CA CYS A 72 2.23 -1.65 -3.93
C CYS A 72 3.24 -2.75 -3.58
N PHE A 73 2.82 -4.01 -3.69
CA PHE A 73 3.61 -5.18 -3.30
C PHE A 73 3.81 -6.15 -4.48
N GLY A 74 3.26 -5.84 -5.65
CA GLY A 74 3.46 -6.63 -6.88
C GLY A 74 2.85 -8.02 -6.86
N GLY A 75 1.95 -8.30 -5.90
CA GLY A 75 1.33 -9.61 -5.78
C GLY A 75 2.40 -10.66 -5.58
N GLU A 76 3.09 -10.60 -4.43
CA GLU A 76 3.91 -11.69 -3.94
C GLU A 76 2.99 -12.91 -3.71
N ARG A 77 2.66 -13.61 -4.79
CA ARG A 77 2.20 -14.99 -4.71
C ARG A 77 3.37 -15.74 -4.11
N HIS A 78 3.38 -15.89 -2.80
CA HIS A 78 4.17 -16.92 -2.14
C HIS A 78 3.83 -18.23 -2.85
N VAL A 79 4.78 -18.69 -3.68
CA VAL A 79 4.79 -20.05 -4.25
C VAL A 79 5.24 -20.99 -3.15
#